data_AF-A0A957MAX6-F1
#
_entry.id   AF-A0A957MAX6-F1
#
_cell.length_a   1.000
_cell.length_b   1.000
_cell.length_c   1.000
_cell.angle_alpha   90.00
_cell.angle_beta   90.00
_cell.angle_gamma   90.00
#
_symmetry.space_group_name_H-M   'P 1'
#
loop_
_entity.id
_entity.type
_entity.pdbx_description
1 polymer ?
#
loop_
_entity_poly.entity_id
_entity_poly.type
_entity_poly.pdbx_seq_one_letter_code
_entity_poly.pdbx_strand_id
1 'polypeptide(L)'
;DPVIANFSMMTPYPGTKVYEIVKRQGRFLINDWEDYVFFEQKARYEMGEMTAELVEEMYRKAYRDFYLRPSPIMRRVKTKDFWLNLPRNMRIAANTFVPKKEKDGLRKAVEAEGAI
;
A
#
# COMPACT_ATOMS: atom_id res chain seq x y z
N ASP A 1 3.54 7.18 22.04
CA ASP A 1 3.20 7.25 20.60
C ASP A 1 3.75 6.05 19.87
N PRO A 2 2.89 5.28 19.15
CA PRO A 2 3.34 4.13 18.38
C PRO A 2 4.26 4.58 17.24
N VAL A 3 5.36 3.84 17.05
CA VAL A 3 6.42 4.15 16.07
C VAL A 3 6.16 3.48 14.71
N ILE A 4 5.48 2.33 14.73
CA ILE A 4 5.22 1.50 13.54
C ILE A 4 3.73 1.15 13.53
N ALA A 5 3.11 1.20 12.35
CA ALA A 5 1.78 0.69 12.10
C ALA A 5 1.73 -0.02 10.74
N ASN A 6 0.96 -1.10 10.69
CA ASN A 6 0.64 -1.80 9.46
C ASN A 6 -0.87 -1.68 9.23
N PHE A 7 -1.26 -1.19 8.07
CA PHE A 7 -2.63 -1.24 7.60
C PHE A 7 -2.71 -2.26 6.47
N SER A 8 -3.78 -3.05 6.48
CA SER A 8 -4.11 -4.02 5.46
C SER A 8 -5.52 -3.74 4.94
N MET A 9 -5.78 -4.11 3.69
CA MET A 9 -7.14 -4.13 3.14
C MET A 9 -7.75 -5.50 3.42
N MET A 10 -9.06 -5.55 3.68
CA MET A 10 -9.75 -6.81 3.93
C MET A 10 -9.78 -7.64 2.65
N THR A 11 -9.29 -8.88 2.73
CA THR A 11 -9.35 -9.85 1.64
C THR A 11 -10.37 -10.94 1.96
N PRO A 12 -11.47 -11.06 1.20
CA PRO A 12 -12.48 -12.08 1.42
C PRO A 12 -11.99 -13.46 0.93
N TYR A 13 -11.64 -14.35 1.85
CA TYR A 13 -11.23 -15.72 1.51
C TYR A 13 -12.43 -16.66 1.33
N PRO A 14 -12.40 -17.60 0.36
CA PRO A 14 -13.44 -18.61 0.22
C PRO A 14 -13.71 -19.36 1.53
N GLY A 15 -14.98 -19.57 1.86
CA GLY A 15 -15.42 -20.18 3.11
C GLY A 15 -15.54 -19.22 4.30
N THR A 16 -15.15 -17.94 4.17
CA THR A 16 -15.44 -16.92 5.18
C THR A 16 -16.83 -16.31 5.01
N LYS A 17 -17.44 -15.83 6.10
CA LYS A 17 -18.74 -15.12 6.02
C LYS A 17 -18.67 -13.88 5.13
N VAL A 18 -17.54 -13.18 5.15
CA VAL A 18 -17.31 -11.99 4.33
C VAL A 18 -17.34 -12.35 2.84
N TYR A 19 -16.72 -13.47 2.46
CA TYR A 19 -16.79 -13.96 1.08
C TYR A 19 -18.23 -14.19 0.62
N GLU A 20 -19.08 -14.80 1.44
CA GLU A 20 -20.50 -14.99 1.12
C GLU A 20 -21.30 -13.68 1.07
N ILE A 21 -20.90 -12.67 1.84
CA ILE A 21 -21.51 -11.34 1.80
C ILE A 21 -21.14 -10.64 0.49
N VAL A 22 -19.85 -10.60 0.16
CA VAL A 22 -19.34 -9.99 -1.07
C VAL A 22 -19.90 -10.71 -2.30
N LYS A 23 -20.03 -12.04 -2.26
CA LYS A 23 -20.64 -12.82 -3.35
C LYS A 23 -22.11 -12.48 -3.59
N ARG A 24 -22.85 -12.10 -2.55
CA ARG A 24 -24.29 -11.78 -2.63
C ARG A 24 -24.56 -10.30 -2.92
N GLN A 25 -23.72 -9.41 -2.43
CA GLN A 25 -24.01 -7.96 -2.36
C GLN A 25 -22.94 -7.09 -3.03
N GLY A 26 -21.85 -7.69 -3.48
CA GLY A 26 -20.71 -6.98 -4.03
C GLY A 26 -20.18 -7.62 -5.31
N ARG A 27 -18.99 -7.19 -5.69
CA ARG A 27 -18.27 -7.64 -6.87
C ARG A 27 -16.83 -7.95 -6.48
N PHE A 28 -16.37 -9.15 -6.76
CA PHE A 28 -14.95 -9.46 -6.65
C PHE A 28 -14.18 -8.81 -7.81
N LEU A 29 -13.03 -8.23 -7.51
CA LEU A 29 -12.12 -7.64 -8.50
C LEU A 29 -10.90 -8.53 -8.77
N ILE A 30 -10.93 -9.75 -8.24
CA ILE A 30 -9.85 -10.73 -8.37
C ILE A 30 -10.17 -11.60 -9.58
N ASN A 31 -9.30 -11.56 -10.61
CA ASN A 31 -9.45 -12.41 -11.79
C ASN A 31 -8.59 -13.68 -11.70
N ASP A 32 -7.43 -13.63 -11.03
CA ASP A 32 -6.56 -14.79 -10.85
C ASP A 32 -5.98 -14.93 -9.43
N TRP A 33 -5.65 -16.17 -9.05
CA TRP A 33 -5.09 -16.49 -7.73
C TRP A 33 -3.70 -15.87 -7.51
N GLU A 34 -3.01 -15.47 -8.58
CA GLU A 34 -1.75 -14.73 -8.53
C GLU A 34 -1.91 -13.25 -8.13
N ASP A 35 -3.13 -12.68 -8.22
CA ASP A 35 -3.44 -11.32 -7.72
C ASP A 35 -3.69 -11.26 -6.19
N TYR A 36 -3.66 -12.41 -5.50
CA TYR A 36 -3.75 -12.46 -4.03
C TYR A 36 -2.47 -11.98 -3.33
N VAL A 37 -1.47 -11.50 -4.07
CA VAL A 37 -0.26 -10.91 -3.47
C VAL A 37 -0.64 -9.62 -2.72
N PHE A 38 -0.55 -9.69 -1.40
CA PHE A 38 -0.86 -8.64 -0.41
C PHE A 38 -0.19 -7.26 -0.65
N PHE A 39 0.84 -7.20 -1.49
CA PHE A 39 1.69 -6.02 -1.68
C PHE A 39 1.25 -5.11 -2.82
N GLU A 40 0.31 -5.56 -3.66
CA GLU A 40 -0.35 -4.67 -4.59
C GLU A 40 -1.42 -3.93 -3.80
N GLN A 41 -1.22 -2.64 -3.57
CA GLN A 41 -2.11 -1.70 -2.88
C GLN A 41 -3.45 -1.51 -3.62
N LYS A 42 -4.06 -2.61 -4.02
CA LYS A 42 -5.31 -2.69 -4.76
C LYS A 42 -6.41 -3.20 -3.86
N ALA A 43 -7.63 -2.76 -4.08
CA ALA A 43 -8.78 -3.41 -3.46
C ALA A 43 -9.02 -4.79 -4.10
N ARG A 44 -9.62 -5.72 -3.36
CA ARG A 44 -9.92 -7.08 -3.84
C ARG A 44 -11.41 -7.28 -4.16
N TYR A 45 -12.26 -6.38 -3.70
CA TYR A 45 -13.68 -6.40 -3.97
C TYR A 45 -14.27 -5.00 -3.81
N GLU A 46 -15.46 -4.82 -4.35
CA GLU A 46 -16.30 -3.65 -4.16
C GLU A 46 -17.65 -4.08 -3.59
N MET A 47 -18.27 -3.22 -2.78
CA MET A 47 -19.57 -3.52 -2.19
C MET A 47 -20.31 -2.23 -1.84
N GLY A 48 -21.46 -2.00 -2.49
CA GLY A 48 -22.24 -0.78 -2.28
C GLY A 48 -21.41 0.48 -2.56
N GLU A 49 -21.27 1.34 -1.55
CA GLU A 49 -20.48 2.58 -1.63
C GLU A 49 -18.96 2.35 -1.46
N MET A 50 -18.54 1.14 -1.09
CA MET A 50 -17.13 0.78 -0.99
C MET A 50 -16.58 0.41 -2.36
N THR A 51 -16.19 1.41 -3.16
CA THR A 51 -15.47 1.20 -4.41
C THR A 51 -14.00 0.90 -4.18
N ALA A 52 -13.34 0.30 -5.16
CA ALA A 52 -11.93 -0.02 -5.08
C ALA A 52 -11.08 1.24 -4.89
N GLU A 53 -11.37 2.29 -5.65
CA GLU A 53 -10.63 3.54 -5.59
C GLU A 53 -10.71 4.15 -4.20
N LEU A 54 -11.90 4.12 -3.59
CA LEU A 54 -12.11 4.64 -2.24
C LEU A 54 -11.30 3.85 -1.20
N VAL A 55 -11.33 2.51 -1.28
CA VAL A 55 -10.59 1.65 -0.34
C VAL A 55 -9.08 1.88 -0.48
N GLU A 56 -8.57 1.97 -1.71
CA GLU A 56 -7.16 2.23 -1.98
C GLU A 56 -6.72 3.63 -1.58
N GLU A 57 -7.55 4.64 -1.82
CA GLU A 57 -7.31 6.01 -1.37
C GLU A 57 -7.24 6.07 0.16
N MET A 58 -8.17 5.38 0.83
CA MET A 58 -8.23 5.34 2.28
C MET A 58 -7.03 4.62 2.88
N TYR A 59 -6.60 3.53 2.25
CA TYR A 59 -5.34 2.85 2.58
C TYR A 59 -4.15 3.81 2.47
N ARG A 60 -4.00 4.50 1.33
CA ARG A 60 -2.92 5.49 1.12
C ARG A 60 -3.00 6.64 2.11
N LYS A 61 -4.20 7.11 2.46
CA LYS A 61 -4.42 8.16 3.46
C LYS A 61 -4.03 7.69 4.86
N ALA A 62 -4.39 6.48 5.28
CA ALA A 62 -4.02 5.94 6.59
C ALA A 62 -2.50 5.86 6.78
N TYR A 63 -1.77 5.39 5.76
CA TYR A 63 -0.31 5.38 5.80
C TYR A 63 0.29 6.78 5.83
N ARG A 64 -0.21 7.71 5.00
CA ARG A 64 0.26 9.12 5.01
C ARG A 64 0.01 9.77 6.36
N ASP A 65 -1.20 9.67 6.90
CA ASP A 65 -1.60 10.27 8.17
C ASP A 65 -0.77 9.73 9.34
N PHE A 66 -0.39 8.44 9.32
CA PHE A 66 0.42 7.84 10.38
C PHE A 66 1.92 8.12 10.25
N TYR A 67 2.49 8.05 9.06
CA TYR A 67 3.94 8.20 8.86
C TYR A 67 4.38 9.65 8.64
N LEU A 68 3.48 10.53 8.19
CA LEU A 68 3.76 11.96 8.00
C LEU A 68 3.38 12.83 9.21
N ARG A 69 3.22 12.22 10.40
CA ARG A 69 2.87 12.95 11.64
C ARG A 69 3.96 13.98 12.00
N PRO A 70 3.61 15.26 12.25
CA PRO A 70 4.58 16.30 12.55
C PRO A 70 5.42 16.03 13.81
N SER A 71 4.81 15.49 14.87
CA SER A 71 5.48 15.27 16.16
C SER A 71 6.65 14.27 16.07
N PRO A 72 6.47 13.04 15.54
CA PRO A 72 7.58 12.11 15.30
C PRO A 72 8.67 12.66 14.36
N ILE A 73 8.29 13.36 13.29
CA ILE A 73 9.23 13.94 12.33
C ILE A 73 10.10 15.01 13.01
N MET A 74 9.48 15.94 13.73
CA MET A 74 10.18 17.03 14.42
C MET A 74 11.15 16.49 15.48
N ARG A 75 10.77 15.43 16.19
CA ARG A 75 11.67 14.74 17.14
C ARG A 75 12.92 14.19 16.45
N ARG A 76 12.78 13.68 15.23
CA ARG A 76 13.90 13.14 14.45
C ARG A 76 14.82 14.23 13.91
N VAL A 77 14.26 15.30 13.35
CA VAL A 77 15.01 16.46 12.81
C VAL A 77 15.83 17.17 13.88
N LYS A 78 15.34 17.23 15.13
CA LYS A 78 16.06 17.85 16.26
C LYS A 78 17.27 17.06 16.77
N THR A 79 17.49 15.83 16.28
CA THR A 79 18.59 14.98 16.77
C THR A 79 19.87 15.25 15.97
N LYS A 80 21.04 15.31 16.62
CA LYS A 80 22.34 15.55 15.95
C LYS A 80 22.62 14.51 14.84
N ASP A 81 22.19 13.27 15.06
CA ASP A 81 22.32 12.17 14.09
C ASP A 81 21.62 12.43 12.75
N PHE A 82 20.53 13.21 12.75
CA PHE A 82 19.82 13.59 11.53
C PHE A 82 20.69 14.44 10.60
N TRP A 83 21.44 15.38 11.18
CA TRP A 83 22.31 16.31 10.44
C TRP A 83 23.63 15.68 10.03
N LEU A 84 24.19 14.80 10.88
CA LEU A 84 25.39 14.01 10.54
C LEU A 84 25.14 13.07 9.35
N ASN A 85 23.92 12.54 9.22
CA ASN A 85 23.51 11.64 8.13
C ASN A 85 22.65 12.32 7.06
N LEU A 86 22.71 13.65 6.94
CA LEU A 86 21.81 14.42 6.06
C LEU A 86 21.80 13.91 4.59
N PRO A 87 22.94 13.61 3.94
CA PRO A 87 22.91 13.10 2.55
C PRO A 87 22.15 11.78 2.42
N ARG A 88 22.29 10.90 3.42
CA ARG A 88 21.60 9.61 3.48
C ARG A 88 20.10 9.79 3.73
N ASN A 89 19.73 10.66 4.67
CA ASN A 89 18.34 10.93 5.03
C ASN A 89 17.58 11.57 3.86
N MET A 90 18.22 12.49 3.12
CA MET A 90 17.66 13.09 1.90
C MET A 90 17.44 12.04 0.79
N ARG A 91 18.38 11.10 0.61
CA ARG A 91 18.21 10.01 -0.35
C ARG A 91 17.04 9.09 0.00
N ILE A 92 16.85 8.76 1.28
CA ILE A 92 15.72 7.94 1.74
C ILE A 92 14.39 8.68 1.53
N ALA A 93 14.33 9.97 1.86
CA ALA A 93 13.16 10.80 1.62
C ALA A 93 12.81 10.87 0.12
N ALA A 94 13.81 11.13 -0.73
CA ALA A 94 13.63 11.13 -2.19
C ALA A 94 13.08 9.79 -2.70
N ASN A 95 13.63 8.66 -2.23
CA ASN A 95 13.14 7.32 -2.61
C ASN A 95 11.74 6.98 -2.10
N THR A 96 11.24 7.71 -1.10
CA THR A 96 9.89 7.50 -0.55
C THR A 96 8.84 8.23 -1.39
N PHE A 97 9.19 9.38 -1.96
CA PHE A 97 8.29 10.18 -2.80
C PHE A 97 8.49 9.97 -4.31
N VAL A 98 9.64 9.42 -4.73
CA VAL A 98 9.94 9.12 -6.14
C VAL A 98 9.85 7.60 -6.34
N PRO A 99 8.89 7.11 -7.16
CA PRO A 99 8.78 5.69 -7.44
C PRO A 99 10.06 5.17 -8.14
N LYS A 100 10.53 3.99 -7.71
CA LYS A 100 11.69 3.33 -8.33
C LYS A 100 11.33 2.81 -9.71
N LYS A 101 12.01 3.31 -10.75
CA LYS A 101 11.93 2.83 -12.14
C LYS A 101 12.20 1.32 -12.32
N GLU A 102 12.93 0.69 -11.38
CA GLU A 102 13.22 -0.75 -11.37
C GLU A 102 11.96 -1.63 -11.35
N LYS A 103 10.93 -1.24 -10.59
CA LYS A 103 9.67 -2.01 -10.53
C LYS A 103 8.88 -1.93 -11.84
N ASP A 104 8.90 -0.77 -12.50
CA ASP A 104 8.23 -0.61 -13.79
C ASP A 104 8.95 -1.37 -14.91
N GLY A 105 10.28 -1.44 -14.86
CA GLY A 105 11.09 -2.20 -15.81
C GLY A 105 10.91 -3.71 -15.67
N LEU A 106 10.97 -4.23 -14.44
CA LEU A 106 10.70 -5.65 -14.15
C LEU A 106 9.29 -6.05 -14.53
N ARG A 107 8.30 -5.21 -14.23
CA ARG A 107 6.90 -5.47 -14.57
C ARG A 107 6.68 -5.49 -16.09
N LYS A 108 7.30 -4.56 -16.83
CA LYS A 108 7.29 -4.60 -18.30
C LYS A 108 8.02 -5.80 -18.90
N ALA A 109 9.09 -6.28 -18.26
CA ALA A 109 9.81 -7.47 -18.70
C ALA A 109 8.95 -8.73 -18.50
N VAL A 110 8.28 -8.86 -17.36
CA VAL A 110 7.36 -9.97 -17.05
C VAL A 110 6.13 -9.95 -17.96
N GLU A 111 5.53 -8.77 -18.20
CA GLU A 111 4.43 -8.57 -19.15
C GLU A 111 4.85 -8.87 -20.60
N ALA A 112 6.11 -8.62 -20.98
CA ALA A 112 6.66 -8.93 -22.30
C ALA A 112 7.06 -10.40 -22.49
N GLU A 113 7.38 -11.11 -21.42
CA GLU A 113 7.69 -12.55 -21.45
C GLU A 113 6.42 -13.44 -21.50
N GLY A 114 5.22 -12.85 -21.49
CA GLY A 114 3.97 -13.59 -21.65
C GLY A 114 3.62 -14.48 -20.46
N ALA A 115 4.15 -14.16 -19.27
CA ALA A 115 3.73 -14.75 -18.01
C ALA A 115 2.66 -13.86 -17.36
N ILE A 116 1.52 -13.71 -18.06
CA ILE A 116 0.14 -13.40 -17.62
C ILE A 116 -0.76 -13.75 -18.81
#